data_AF-A0A972V945-F1
#
_entry.id   AF-A0A972V945-F1
#
_cell.length_a   1.000
_cell.length_b   1.000
_cell.length_c   1.000
_cell.angle_alpha   90.00
_cell.angle_beta   90.00
_cell.angle_gamma   90.00
#
_symmetry.space_group_name_H-M   'P 1'
#
loop_
_entity.id
_entity.type
_entity.pdbx_description
1 polymer ?
#
loop_
_entity_poly.entity_id
_entity_poly.type
_entity_poly.pdbx_seq_one_letter_code
_entity_poly.pdbx_strand_id
1 'polypeptide(L)'
;MTETRSVFFVIGLCFAGLVLGQTNTRSPGTSLGQLQIQGTHITKLVLQRTEDNHRETLTEFDETLALPVGTYRITEITLEDQYVYESSRQSPLEEIVITEDAPQALKIGGPLTPSIEITRQGRQINLVYKLQGMGHEAYRSLVVDPSKAPTFSVYQGKTSIATGTFEYG
;
A
#
# COMPACT_ATOMS: atom_id res chain seq x y z
N MET A 1 -47.72 -44.33 -46.37
CA MET A 1 -47.30 -43.56 -47.57
C MET A 1 -47.81 -42.15 -47.32
N THR A 2 -46.99 -41.14 -47.01
CA THR A 2 -45.67 -40.80 -47.55
C THR A 2 -44.93 -39.95 -46.50
N GLU A 3 -43.66 -40.25 -46.24
CA GLU A 3 -42.77 -39.44 -45.39
C GLU A 3 -42.45 -38.10 -46.07
N THR A 4 -42.36 -37.02 -45.28
CA THR A 4 -41.67 -35.79 -45.66
C THR A 4 -40.73 -35.43 -44.51
N ARG A 5 -39.42 -35.56 -44.74
CA ARG A 5 -38.36 -35.19 -43.80
C ARG A 5 -38.04 -33.71 -43.99
N SER A 6 -38.37 -32.89 -43.00
CA SER A 6 -37.91 -31.49 -42.91
C SER A 6 -36.64 -31.45 -42.06
N VAL A 7 -35.54 -31.04 -42.69
CA VAL A 7 -34.25 -30.76 -42.05
C VAL A 7 -34.35 -29.39 -41.37
N PHE A 8 -34.22 -29.35 -40.04
CA PHE A 8 -34.06 -28.09 -39.31
C PHE A 8 -32.56 -27.77 -39.19
N PHE A 9 -32.15 -26.67 -39.82
CA PHE A 9 -30.82 -26.08 -39.67
C PHE A 9 -30.85 -25.15 -38.45
N VAL A 10 -30.11 -25.48 -37.41
CA VAL A 10 -29.94 -24.63 -36.21
C VAL A 10 -28.91 -23.56 -36.53
N ILE A 11 -29.35 -22.32 -36.75
CA ILE A 11 -28.45 -21.15 -36.77
C ILE A 11 -28.47 -20.54 -35.37
N GLY A 12 -27.44 -20.84 -34.59
CA GLY A 12 -27.17 -20.18 -33.32
C GLY A 12 -26.72 -18.75 -33.58
N LEU A 13 -27.52 -17.78 -33.14
CA LEU A 13 -27.16 -16.37 -33.10
C LEU A 13 -26.30 -16.12 -31.85
N CYS A 14 -24.98 -16.05 -32.02
CA CYS A 14 -24.09 -15.59 -30.94
C CYS A 14 -24.19 -14.07 -30.81
N PHE A 15 -24.68 -13.61 -29.65
CA PHE A 15 -24.57 -12.23 -29.22
C PHE A 15 -23.08 -11.87 -29.06
N ALA A 16 -22.58 -10.98 -29.92
CA ALA A 16 -21.30 -10.32 -29.74
C ALA A 16 -21.44 -9.28 -28.62
N GLY A 17 -21.12 -9.68 -27.39
CA GLY A 17 -20.88 -8.74 -26.29
C GLY A 17 -19.56 -8.00 -26.55
N LEU A 18 -19.65 -6.71 -26.83
CA LEU A 18 -18.52 -5.80 -26.92
C LEU A 18 -17.91 -5.63 -25.52
N VAL A 19 -16.94 -6.47 -25.17
CA VAL A 19 -16.08 -6.24 -24.01
C VAL A 19 -15.01 -5.25 -24.45
N LEU A 20 -15.07 -4.02 -23.94
CA LEU A 20 -13.95 -3.08 -23.98
C LEU A 20 -12.83 -3.67 -23.12
N GLY A 21 -11.97 -4.48 -23.74
CA GLY A 21 -10.73 -4.93 -23.14
C GLY A 21 -9.84 -3.73 -22.88
N GLN A 22 -9.62 -3.40 -21.61
CA GLN A 22 -8.57 -2.47 -21.22
C GLN A 22 -7.23 -3.06 -21.66
N THR A 23 -6.54 -2.37 -22.55
CA THR A 23 -5.20 -2.74 -22.99
C THR A 23 -4.21 -2.41 -21.88
N ASN A 24 -3.91 -3.39 -21.02
CA ASN A 24 -2.65 -3.36 -20.28
C ASN A 24 -1.53 -3.48 -21.31
N THR A 25 -0.87 -2.36 -21.63
CA THR A 25 0.37 -2.35 -22.40
C THR A 25 1.47 -3.04 -21.58
N ARG A 26 1.53 -4.38 -21.67
CA ARG A 26 2.70 -5.17 -21.26
C ARG A 26 3.81 -4.93 -22.29
N SER A 27 4.91 -4.35 -21.85
CA SER A 27 6.14 -4.30 -22.65
C SER A 27 6.71 -5.72 -22.77
N PRO A 28 6.85 -6.31 -23.97
CA PRO A 28 7.43 -7.64 -24.12
C PRO A 28 8.97 -7.55 -23.98
N GLY A 29 9.54 -8.29 -23.02
CA GLY A 29 11.00 -8.49 -22.93
C GLY A 29 11.62 -8.30 -21.54
N THR A 30 10.87 -7.86 -20.54
CA THR A 30 11.44 -7.67 -19.19
C THR A 30 11.24 -8.91 -18.35
N SER A 31 12.34 -9.43 -17.81
CA SER A 31 12.28 -10.55 -16.87
C SER A 31 11.53 -10.16 -15.60
N LEU A 32 10.79 -11.10 -15.02
CA LEU A 32 9.94 -10.90 -13.86
C LEU A 32 10.52 -11.61 -12.64
N GLY A 33 10.55 -10.90 -11.52
CA GLY A 33 10.76 -11.48 -10.19
C GLY A 33 9.47 -11.47 -9.38
N GLN A 34 9.57 -11.96 -8.14
CA GLN A 34 8.44 -12.03 -7.22
C GLN A 34 8.66 -11.13 -6.01
N LEU A 35 7.64 -10.35 -5.66
CA LEU A 35 7.57 -9.54 -4.44
C LEU A 35 6.48 -10.13 -3.55
N GLN A 36 6.87 -10.62 -2.38
CA GLN A 36 5.93 -11.12 -1.38
C GLN A 36 5.59 -10.00 -0.40
N ILE A 37 4.32 -9.62 -0.34
CA ILE A 37 3.87 -8.60 0.61
C ILE A 37 3.60 -9.26 1.96
N GLN A 38 4.26 -8.76 2.98
CA GLN A 38 4.02 -9.13 4.37
C GLN A 38 3.38 -7.94 5.05
N GLY A 39 2.13 -8.12 5.48
CA GLY A 39 1.31 -7.12 6.17
C GLY A 39 -0.11 -7.08 5.66
N THR A 40 -0.94 -6.31 6.33
CA THR A 40 -2.39 -6.32 6.09
C THR A 40 -2.95 -4.93 5.79
N HIS A 41 -4.20 -4.91 5.32
CA HIS A 41 -4.99 -3.71 5.07
C HIS A 41 -4.45 -2.79 3.96
N ILE A 42 -3.59 -3.27 3.07
CA ILE A 42 -3.03 -2.43 2.00
C ILE A 42 -4.05 -2.36 0.85
N THR A 43 -4.39 -1.13 0.44
CA THR A 43 -5.31 -0.88 -0.69
C THR A 43 -4.62 -0.25 -1.88
N LYS A 44 -3.41 0.31 -1.69
CA LYS A 44 -2.59 0.87 -2.77
C LYS A 44 -1.10 0.84 -2.40
N LEU A 45 -0.26 0.51 -3.37
CA LEU A 45 1.20 0.52 -3.27
C LEU A 45 1.75 1.13 -4.55
N VAL A 46 2.55 2.18 -4.41
CA VAL A 46 3.22 2.82 -5.55
C VAL A 46 4.72 2.64 -5.41
N LEU A 47 5.28 1.85 -6.33
CA LEU A 47 6.71 1.63 -6.45
C LEU A 47 7.26 2.48 -7.58
N GLN A 48 8.47 2.99 -7.40
CA GLN A 48 9.20 3.65 -8.47
C GLN A 48 10.52 2.92 -8.70
N ARG A 49 10.72 2.46 -9.93
CA ARG A 49 11.97 1.82 -10.34
C ARG A 49 13.06 2.87 -10.48
N THR A 50 14.23 2.60 -9.90
CA THR A 50 15.32 3.58 -9.81
C THR A 50 16.02 3.79 -11.16
N GLU A 51 16.09 2.75 -11.99
CA GLU A 51 16.84 2.75 -13.25
C GLU A 51 16.20 3.65 -14.32
N ASP A 52 14.87 3.66 -14.43
CA ASP A 52 14.12 4.38 -15.47
C ASP A 52 13.03 5.32 -14.92
N ASN A 53 12.93 5.46 -13.60
CA ASN A 53 11.88 6.22 -12.90
C ASN A 53 10.45 5.76 -13.23
N HIS A 54 10.26 4.55 -13.76
CA HIS A 54 8.94 4.02 -14.04
C HIS A 54 8.16 3.78 -12.73
N ARG A 55 6.86 4.09 -12.75
CA ARG A 55 5.98 3.94 -11.58
C ARG A 55 5.03 2.78 -11.78
N GLU A 56 5.12 1.81 -10.89
CA GLU A 56 4.17 0.69 -10.78
C GLU A 56 3.15 1.05 -9.70
N THR A 57 1.87 1.12 -10.06
CA THR A 57 0.77 1.35 -9.11
C THR A 57 -0.04 0.07 -8.99
N LEU A 58 -0.07 -0.48 -7.78
CA LEU A 58 -0.71 -1.73 -7.44
C LEU A 58 -1.92 -1.43 -6.54
N THR A 59 -3.09 -1.91 -6.94
CA THR A 59 -4.36 -1.75 -6.21
C THR A 59 -5.06 -3.08 -5.94
N GLU A 60 -4.57 -4.16 -6.57
CA GLU A 60 -5.02 -5.52 -6.35
C GLU A 60 -3.88 -6.26 -5.64
N PHE A 61 -4.15 -6.76 -4.44
CA PHE A 61 -3.15 -7.37 -3.57
C PHE A 61 -3.47 -8.83 -3.36
N ASP A 62 -2.66 -9.67 -4.02
CA ASP A 62 -2.43 -11.04 -3.61
C ASP A 62 -1.20 -11.10 -2.70
N GLU A 63 -0.97 -12.23 -2.03
CA GLU A 63 0.20 -12.42 -1.15
C GLU A 63 1.54 -12.27 -1.91
N THR A 64 1.55 -12.49 -3.23
CA THR A 64 2.74 -12.41 -4.09
C THR A 64 2.43 -11.69 -5.39
N LEU A 65 3.26 -10.70 -5.73
CA LEU A 65 3.14 -9.86 -6.92
C LEU A 65 4.30 -10.14 -7.86
N ALA A 66 4.02 -10.29 -9.15
CA ALA A 66 5.05 -10.39 -10.18
C ALA A 66 5.41 -8.99 -10.68
N LEU A 67 6.68 -8.62 -10.56
CA LEU A 67 7.19 -7.31 -11.00
C LEU A 67 8.44 -7.49 -11.87
N PRO A 68 8.73 -6.56 -12.78
CA PRO A 68 9.98 -6.58 -13.51
C PRO A 68 11.19 -6.58 -12.56
N VAL A 69 12.23 -7.33 -12.91
CA VAL A 69 13.52 -7.29 -12.20
C VAL A 69 14.06 -5.86 -12.19
N GLY A 70 14.58 -5.43 -11.05
CA GLY A 70 15.11 -4.08 -10.86
C GLY A 70 15.09 -3.62 -9.41
N THR A 71 15.56 -2.39 -9.21
CA THR A 71 15.60 -1.74 -7.90
C THR A 71 14.45 -0.76 -7.76
N TYR A 72 13.69 -0.86 -6.69
CA TYR A 72 12.49 -0.06 -6.46
C TYR A 72 12.57 0.70 -5.16
N ARG A 73 12.08 1.93 -5.18
CA ARG A 73 11.72 2.67 -3.96
C ARG A 73 10.21 2.68 -3.78
N ILE A 74 9.76 2.53 -2.55
CA ILE A 74 8.36 2.78 -2.22
C ILE A 74 8.14 4.28 -2.22
N THR A 75 7.11 4.74 -2.91
CA THR A 75 6.74 6.15 -2.97
C THR A 75 5.47 6.46 -2.19
N GLU A 76 4.53 5.52 -2.18
CA GLU A 76 3.25 5.67 -1.49
C GLU A 76 2.74 4.29 -1.05
N ILE A 77 2.14 4.23 0.14
CA ILE A 77 1.34 3.11 0.62
C ILE A 77 0.03 3.68 1.16
N THR A 78 -1.10 3.18 0.70
CA THR A 78 -2.41 3.49 1.27
C THR A 78 -2.99 2.25 1.90
N LEU A 79 -3.53 2.40 3.11
CA LEU A 79 -4.24 1.36 3.81
C LEU A 79 -5.76 1.58 3.78
N GLU A 80 -6.49 0.54 4.18
CA GLU A 80 -7.88 0.65 4.61
C GLU A 80 -8.02 1.79 5.64
N ASP A 81 -9.20 2.42 5.67
CA ASP A 81 -9.49 3.61 6.48
C ASP A 81 -8.65 4.86 6.16
N GLN A 82 -8.03 4.91 4.97
CA GLN A 82 -7.37 6.11 4.43
C GLN A 82 -6.12 6.55 5.21
N TYR A 83 -5.40 5.60 5.81
CA TYR A 83 -4.04 5.84 6.30
C TYR A 83 -3.06 5.81 5.13
N VAL A 84 -2.19 6.82 5.04
CA VAL A 84 -1.21 6.94 3.97
C VAL A 84 0.20 7.11 4.52
N TYR A 85 1.12 6.40 3.90
CA TYR A 85 2.55 6.67 3.98
C TYR A 85 2.99 7.21 2.62
N GLU A 86 3.77 8.28 2.64
CA GLU A 86 4.43 8.84 1.46
C GLU A 86 5.92 8.95 1.75
N SER A 87 6.74 8.49 0.80
CA SER A 87 8.19 8.51 0.99
C SER A 87 8.70 9.95 1.02
N SER A 88 9.39 10.31 2.10
CA SER A 88 10.20 11.52 2.15
C SER A 88 11.63 11.21 1.67
N ARG A 89 12.48 12.25 1.54
CA ARG A 89 13.91 12.07 1.28
C ARG A 89 14.65 11.29 2.37
N GLN A 90 14.03 11.12 3.54
CA GLN A 90 14.55 10.41 4.71
C GLN A 90 13.69 9.18 5.01
N SER A 91 13.17 8.53 3.96
CA SER A 91 12.37 7.33 4.11
C SER A 91 13.13 6.28 4.95
N PRO A 92 12.48 5.68 5.96
CA PRO A 92 13.08 4.56 6.70
C PRO A 92 13.09 3.27 5.88
N LEU A 93 12.36 3.22 4.75
CA LEU A 93 12.25 2.05 3.91
C LEU A 93 13.44 2.02 2.95
N GLU A 94 14.19 0.94 3.02
CA GLU A 94 15.30 0.68 2.10
C GLU A 94 14.77 0.42 0.68
N GLU A 95 15.67 0.55 -0.30
CA GLU A 95 15.37 0.12 -1.67
C GLU A 95 15.12 -1.39 -1.72
N ILE A 96 14.14 -1.79 -2.52
CA ILE A 96 13.75 -3.18 -2.72
C ILE A 96 14.40 -3.66 -4.01
N VAL A 97 15.18 -4.72 -3.94
CA VAL A 97 15.77 -5.37 -5.12
C VAL A 97 14.92 -6.58 -5.49
N ILE A 98 14.33 -6.56 -6.69
CA ILE A 98 13.59 -7.69 -7.26
C ILE A 98 14.50 -8.43 -8.23
N THR A 99 14.72 -9.72 -7.99
CA THR A 99 15.52 -10.62 -8.85
C THR A 99 14.68 -11.79 -9.37
N GLU A 100 15.21 -12.56 -10.32
CA GLU A 100 14.55 -13.77 -10.85
C GLU A 100 14.63 -14.96 -9.87
N ASP A 101 15.65 -14.96 -9.01
CA ASP A 101 16.10 -16.16 -8.31
C ASP A 101 15.23 -16.51 -7.11
N ALA A 102 14.70 -15.50 -6.40
CA ALA A 102 13.96 -15.69 -5.17
C ALA A 102 12.90 -14.60 -4.95
N PRO A 103 11.75 -14.95 -4.32
CA PRO A 103 10.80 -13.95 -3.86
C PRO A 103 11.44 -13.00 -2.84
N GLN A 104 11.30 -11.70 -3.07
CA GLN A 104 11.70 -10.67 -2.12
C GLN A 104 10.55 -10.38 -1.17
N ALA A 105 10.77 -10.55 0.13
CA ALA A 105 9.79 -10.17 1.13
C ALA A 105 9.80 -8.65 1.37
N LEU A 106 8.62 -8.04 1.43
CA LEU A 106 8.43 -6.64 1.79
C LEU A 106 7.45 -6.52 2.94
N LYS A 107 7.95 -6.05 4.09
CA LYS A 107 7.16 -5.80 5.30
C LYS A 107 6.62 -4.38 5.26
N ILE A 108 5.31 -4.22 5.08
CA ILE A 108 4.62 -2.92 5.04
C ILE A 108 3.16 -3.07 5.48
N GLY A 109 2.54 -1.98 5.91
CA GLY A 109 1.13 -1.95 6.28
C GLY A 109 0.88 -2.41 7.71
N GLY A 110 -0.33 -2.93 7.92
CA GLY A 110 -0.82 -3.31 9.24
C GLY A 110 -0.12 -4.54 9.85
N PRO A 111 -0.20 -4.72 11.18
CA PRO A 111 -0.93 -3.87 12.12
C PRO A 111 -0.22 -2.54 12.42
N LEU A 112 -1.00 -1.47 12.62
CA LEU A 112 -0.47 -0.17 13.02
C LEU A 112 -0.22 -0.13 14.53
N THR A 113 1.00 0.24 14.92
CA THR A 113 1.41 0.41 16.32
C THR A 113 1.56 1.90 16.63
N PRO A 114 0.84 2.43 17.64
CA PRO A 114 1.05 3.80 18.08
C PRO A 114 2.41 3.96 18.77
N SER A 115 3.14 5.02 18.43
CA SER A 115 4.38 5.39 19.09
C SER A 115 4.47 6.90 19.31
N ILE A 116 5.31 7.31 20.28
CA ILE A 116 5.55 8.72 20.59
C ILE A 116 7.05 8.94 20.56
N GLU A 117 7.50 9.85 19.70
CA GLU A 117 8.86 10.37 19.74
C GLU A 117 8.91 11.57 20.70
N ILE A 118 9.84 11.53 21.64
CA ILE A 118 10.01 12.56 22.66
C ILE A 118 11.35 13.25 22.45
N THR A 119 11.32 14.55 22.17
CA THR A 119 12.54 15.34 22.01
C THR A 119 12.55 16.48 23.02
N ARG A 120 13.66 16.62 23.76
CA ARG A 120 13.84 17.76 24.68
C ARG A 120 14.58 18.88 23.95
N GLN A 121 13.98 20.06 23.90
CA GLN A 121 14.57 21.29 23.36
C GLN A 121 14.65 22.35 24.47
N GLY A 122 15.76 22.32 25.21
CA GLY A 122 15.97 23.21 26.36
C GLY A 122 14.92 22.99 27.46
N ARG A 123 14.00 23.95 27.59
CA ARG A 123 12.87 23.95 28.54
C ARG A 123 11.56 23.42 27.95
N GLN A 124 11.56 23.06 26.68
CA GLN A 124 10.41 22.50 25.98
C GLN A 124 10.61 20.99 25.77
N ILE A 125 9.51 20.25 25.82
CA ILE A 125 9.43 18.86 25.39
C ILE A 125 8.51 18.84 24.18
N ASN A 126 9.02 18.34 23.06
CA ASN A 126 8.22 18.05 21.88
C ASN A 126 7.79 16.58 21.94
N LEU A 127 6.51 16.33 21.73
CA LEU A 127 5.90 15.01 21.67
C LEU A 127 5.32 14.85 20.27
N VAL A 128 5.86 13.92 19.49
CA VAL A 128 5.37 13.63 18.14
C VAL A 128 4.73 12.25 18.14
N TYR A 129 3.41 12.21 17.97
CA TYR A 129 2.68 10.96 17.80
C TYR A 129 2.87 10.40 16.40
N LYS A 130 3.07 9.09 16.30
CA LYS A 130 3.23 8.36 15.04
C LYS A 130 2.40 7.09 15.07
N LEU A 131 1.87 6.72 13.91
CA LEU A 131 1.32 5.40 13.65
C LEU A 131 2.32 4.65 12.78
N GLN A 132 2.98 3.64 13.34
CA GLN A 132 4.00 2.88 12.62
C GLN A 132 3.42 1.57 12.12
N GLY A 133 3.59 1.28 10.83
CA GLY A 133 3.32 -0.05 10.31
C GLY A 133 4.49 -1.01 10.56
N MET A 134 4.34 -2.22 10.06
CA MET A 134 5.28 -3.31 10.37
C MET A 134 6.66 -3.18 9.73
N GLY A 135 6.80 -2.37 8.69
CA GLY A 135 8.08 -1.99 8.09
C GLY A 135 8.68 -0.71 8.68
N HIS A 136 8.13 -0.20 9.79
CA HIS A 136 8.49 1.07 10.44
C HIS A 136 8.11 2.34 9.66
N GLU A 137 7.38 2.21 8.56
CA GLU A 137 6.76 3.33 7.86
C GLU A 137 5.79 4.09 8.77
N ALA A 138 5.83 5.42 8.73
CA ALA A 138 4.98 6.29 9.54
C ALA A 138 3.76 6.73 8.73
N TYR A 139 2.59 6.25 9.12
CA TYR A 139 1.31 6.58 8.51
C TYR A 139 0.71 7.85 9.10
N ARG A 140 0.05 8.64 8.24
CA ARG A 140 -0.87 9.71 8.62
C ARG A 140 -2.28 9.37 8.15
N SER A 141 -3.29 9.85 8.85
CA SER A 141 -4.68 9.73 8.39
C SER A 141 -4.98 10.82 7.36
N LEU A 142 -5.56 10.47 6.22
CA LEU A 142 -6.14 11.46 5.29
C LEU A 142 -7.49 12.00 5.79
N VAL A 143 -8.14 11.27 6.69
CA VAL A 143 -9.38 11.70 7.34
C VAL A 143 -9.03 12.29 8.70
N VAL A 144 -9.09 13.62 8.81
CA VAL A 144 -8.89 14.33 10.06
C VAL A 144 -10.23 14.47 10.77
N ASP A 145 -10.40 13.75 11.88
CA ASP A 145 -11.54 13.89 12.78
C ASP A 145 -11.03 14.38 14.15
N PRO A 146 -11.12 15.69 14.45
CA PRO A 146 -10.63 16.25 15.72
C PRO A 146 -11.21 15.56 16.96
N SER A 147 -12.39 14.94 16.86
CA SER A 147 -13.02 14.23 17.99
C SER A 147 -12.33 12.91 18.34
N LYS A 148 -11.51 12.36 17.44
CA LYS A 148 -10.79 11.10 17.62
C LYS A 148 -9.31 11.30 17.96
N ALA A 149 -8.89 12.55 18.19
CA ALA A 149 -7.49 12.89 18.38
C ALA A 149 -6.87 12.09 19.53
N PRO A 150 -5.69 11.46 19.33
CA PRO A 150 -5.02 10.74 20.41
C PRO A 150 -4.74 11.68 21.59
N THR A 151 -5.06 11.23 22.81
CA THR A 151 -4.85 12.02 24.03
C THR A 151 -3.58 11.60 24.74
N PHE A 152 -2.91 12.53 25.44
CA PHE A 152 -1.77 12.25 26.28
C PHE A 152 -1.93 12.81 27.69
N SER A 153 -1.18 12.23 28.63
CA SER A 153 -1.04 12.71 30.00
C SER A 153 0.40 12.53 30.45
N VAL A 154 0.99 13.59 31.02
CA VAL A 154 2.36 13.61 31.52
C VAL A 154 2.33 13.59 33.04
N TYR A 155 3.10 12.68 33.63
CA TYR A 155 3.15 12.49 35.08
C TYR A 155 4.54 12.81 35.63
N GLN A 156 4.57 13.45 36.80
CA GLN A 156 5.74 13.51 37.68
C GLN A 156 5.48 12.62 38.89
N GLY A 157 6.10 11.43 38.90
CA GLY A 157 5.77 10.39 39.88
C GLY A 157 4.32 9.95 39.71
N LYS A 158 3.46 10.25 40.68
CA LYS A 158 2.01 9.92 40.64
C LYS A 158 1.13 11.12 40.29
N THR A 159 1.69 12.31 40.15
CA THR A 159 0.94 13.55 39.92
C THR A 159 0.90 13.85 38.42
N SER A 160 -0.29 14.02 37.86
CA SER A 160 -0.43 14.54 36.49
C SER A 160 -0.03 16.01 36.46
N ILE A 161 0.91 16.36 35.60
CA ILE A 161 1.44 17.73 35.45
C ILE A 161 1.03 18.39 34.13
N ALA A 162 0.56 17.61 33.15
CA ALA A 162 0.01 18.11 31.90
C ALA A 162 -0.87 17.04 31.23
N THR A 163 -1.88 17.49 30.49
CA THR A 163 -2.72 16.64 29.64
C THR A 163 -3.02 17.38 28.35
N GLY A 164 -3.30 16.66 27.27
CA GLY A 164 -3.68 17.29 26.01
C GLY A 164 -4.07 16.28 24.95
N THR A 165 -4.30 16.78 23.74
CA THR A 165 -4.52 16.00 22.54
C THR A 165 -3.37 16.24 21.58
N PHE A 166 -2.95 15.21 20.85
CA PHE A 166 -2.06 15.39 19.72
C PHE A 166 -2.80 16.10 18.59
N GLU A 167 -2.13 17.02 17.94
CA GLU A 167 -2.56 17.49 16.64
C GLU A 167 -2.42 16.33 15.65
N TYR A 168 -3.39 16.19 14.75
CA TYR A 168 -3.25 15.27 13.64
C TYR A 168 -2.17 15.80 12.70
N GLY A 169 -1.19 14.94 12.41
CA GLY A 169 -0.01 15.27 11.59
C GLY A 169 -0.33 15.90 10.25
#